data_AF-A0AAE4K7R6-F1
#
_entry.id   AF-A0AAE4K7R6-F1
#
_cell.length_a   1.000
_cell.length_b   1.000
_cell.length_c   1.000
_cell.angle_alpha   90.00
_cell.angle_beta   90.00
_cell.angle_gamma   90.00
#
_symmetry.space_group_name_H-M   'P 1'
#
loop_
_entity.id
_entity.type
_entity.pdbx_description
1 polymer ?
#
loop_
_entity_poly.entity_id
_entity_poly.type
_entity_poly.pdbx_seq_one_letter_code
_entity_poly.pdbx_strand_id
1 'polypeptide(L)'
;MTDLHPRLSPVAKDQIALAKFIRELLSRECNDLVVCLLPSLDLADLSLLQLLANDDDFFLGEAVAMEIEKRPSKVLLPVAAICADHRHPQISIPGLRAVRSIQRLP
;
A
#
# COMPACT_ATOMS: atom_id res chain seq x y z
N MET A 1 -25.51 11.37 -17.44
CA MET A 1 -24.76 11.97 -16.31
C MET A 1 -23.36 11.40 -16.37
N THR A 2 -22.35 12.24 -16.52
CA THR A 2 -20.95 11.79 -16.54
C THR A 2 -20.52 11.57 -15.10
N ASP A 3 -20.17 10.35 -14.74
CA ASP A 3 -19.55 10.05 -13.46
C ASP A 3 -18.18 10.74 -13.43
N LEU A 4 -18.04 11.77 -12.59
CA LEU A 4 -16.81 12.56 -12.44
C LEU A 4 -15.94 12.05 -11.28
N HIS A 5 -16.27 10.89 -10.69
CA HIS A 5 -15.47 10.34 -9.61
C HIS A 5 -14.14 9.78 -10.16
N PRO A 6 -13.00 10.14 -9.55
CA PRO A 6 -11.72 9.59 -9.95
C PRO A 6 -11.69 8.08 -9.64
N ARG A 7 -11.06 7.30 -10.53
CA ARG A 7 -10.92 5.84 -10.35
C ARG A 7 -10.07 5.46 -9.14
N LEU A 8 -9.18 6.36 -8.72
CA LEU A 8 -8.24 6.18 -7.62
C LEU A 8 -8.33 7.37 -6.66
N SER A 9 -8.05 7.14 -5.39
CA SER A 9 -7.94 8.20 -4.40
C SER A 9 -6.86 9.21 -4.81
N PRO A 10 -7.09 10.51 -4.60
CA PRO A 10 -6.05 11.52 -4.81
C PRO A 10 -4.84 11.30 -3.90
N VAL A 11 -3.65 11.41 -4.49
CA VAL A 11 -2.38 11.41 -3.77
C VAL A 11 -2.22 12.73 -3.03
N ALA A 12 -1.80 12.68 -1.76
CA ALA A 12 -1.53 13.88 -0.98
C ALA A 12 -0.34 14.66 -1.57
N LYS A 13 -0.37 16.00 -1.50
CA LYS A 13 0.73 16.83 -2.00
C LYS A 13 1.99 16.73 -1.13
N ASP A 14 1.81 16.65 0.19
CA ASP A 14 2.89 16.58 1.16
C ASP A 14 3.08 15.14 1.65
N GLN A 15 3.83 14.36 0.87
CA GLN A 15 4.10 12.96 1.18
C GLN A 15 4.99 12.80 2.42
N ILE A 16 5.87 13.77 2.70
CA ILE A 16 6.75 13.72 3.87
C ILE A 16 5.91 13.88 5.15
N ALA A 17 5.02 14.87 5.18
CA ALA A 17 4.12 15.07 6.33
C ALA A 17 3.18 13.88 6.53
N LEU A 18 2.61 13.34 5.44
CA LEU A 18 1.74 12.15 5.51
C LEU A 18 2.50 10.93 6.04
N ALA A 19 3.69 10.66 5.51
CA ALA A 19 4.52 9.52 5.92
C ALA A 19 4.98 9.65 7.38
N LYS A 20 5.25 10.87 7.86
CA LYS A 20 5.52 11.15 9.28
C LYS A 20 4.28 10.87 10.15
N PHE A 21 3.12 11.38 9.73
CA PHE A 21 1.87 11.20 10.48
C PHE A 21 1.47 9.72 10.57
N ILE A 22 1.61 8.95 9.49
CA ILE A 22 1.39 7.50 9.50
C ILE A 22 2.29 6.82 10.54
N ARG A 23 3.58 7.17 10.61
CA ARG A 23 4.49 6.59 11.61
C ARG A 23 4.07 6.93 13.05
N GLU A 24 3.60 8.15 13.27
CA GLU A 24 3.03 8.54 14.57
C GLU A 24 1.79 7.71 14.91
N LEU A 25 0.90 7.46 13.96
CA LEU A 25 -0.28 6.60 14.15
C LEU A 25 0.09 5.14 14.44
N LEU A 26 1.08 4.58 13.73
CA LEU A 26 1.61 3.24 14.00
C LEU A 26 2.15 3.13 15.42
N SER A 27 2.89 4.14 15.90
CA SER A 27 3.41 4.15 17.28
C SER A 27 2.33 4.22 18.36
N ARG A 28 1.09 4.54 17.96
CA ARG A 28 -0.09 4.61 18.82
C ARG A 28 -1.09 3.47 18.55
N GLU A 29 -0.68 2.46 17.78
CA GLU A 29 -1.48 1.28 17.42
C GLU A 29 -2.82 1.64 16.74
N CYS A 30 -2.86 2.78 16.04
CA CYS A 30 -4.05 3.28 15.32
C CYS A 30 -4.06 2.77 13.86
N ASN A 31 -3.94 1.46 13.67
CA ASN A 31 -3.72 0.83 12.36
C ASN A 31 -4.90 1.01 11.40
N ASP A 32 -6.13 1.04 11.92
CA ASP A 32 -7.35 1.32 11.17
C ASP A 32 -7.31 2.68 10.45
N LEU A 33 -6.80 3.71 11.13
CA LEU A 33 -6.58 5.03 10.53
C LEU A 33 -5.47 4.99 9.48
N VAL A 34 -4.42 4.22 9.70
CA VAL A 34 -3.34 4.04 8.72
C VAL A 34 -3.86 3.42 7.43
N VAL A 35 -4.67 2.36 7.52
CA VAL A 35 -5.33 1.72 6.36
C VAL A 35 -6.13 2.75 5.55
N CYS A 36 -6.82 3.67 6.21
CA CYS A 36 -7.61 4.71 5.53
C CYS A 36 -6.76 5.75 4.80
N LEU A 37 -5.51 5.95 5.22
CA LEU A 37 -4.60 6.96 4.67
C LEU A 37 -3.70 6.44 3.55
N LEU A 38 -3.46 5.12 3.50
CA LEU A 38 -2.65 4.45 2.48
C LEU A 38 -3.00 4.83 1.03
N PRO A 39 -4.27 4.96 0.62
CA PRO A 39 -4.62 5.39 -0.74
C PRO A 39 -4.07 6.78 -1.12
N SER A 40 -3.76 7.63 -0.14
CA SER A 40 -3.19 8.97 -0.37
C SER A 40 -1.66 8.99 -0.43
N LEU A 41 -0.98 7.87 -0.20
CA LEU A 41 0.47 7.75 -0.43
C LEU A 41 0.78 7.71 -1.92
N ASP A 42 1.95 8.20 -2.32
CA ASP A 42 2.50 8.05 -3.68
C ASP A 42 3.27 6.73 -3.90
N LEU A 43 3.41 5.94 -2.84
CA LEU A 43 4.13 4.66 -2.77
C LEU A 43 5.65 4.77 -2.98
N ALA A 44 6.26 5.95 -2.88
CA ALA A 44 7.71 6.12 -3.08
C ALA A 44 8.56 5.73 -1.86
N ASP A 45 8.00 5.84 -0.64
CA ASP A 45 8.69 5.50 0.62
C ASP A 45 8.69 3.99 0.86
N LEU A 46 9.61 3.28 0.20
CA LEU A 46 9.71 1.80 0.28
C LEU A 46 9.94 1.31 1.70
N SER A 47 10.66 2.07 2.54
CA SER A 47 10.90 1.69 3.94
C SER A 47 9.61 1.71 4.74
N LEU A 48 8.75 2.72 4.56
CA LEU A 48 7.42 2.72 5.15
C LEU A 48 6.57 1.56 4.64
N LEU A 49 6.56 1.31 3.32
CA LEU A 49 5.74 0.23 2.76
C LEU A 49 6.19 -1.15 3.25
N GLN A 50 7.50 -1.39 3.39
CA GLN A 50 8.02 -2.63 3.96
C GLN A 50 7.66 -2.79 5.43
N LEU A 51 7.70 -1.70 6.21
CA LEU A 51 7.25 -1.72 7.61
C LEU A 51 5.79 -2.16 7.69
N LEU A 52 4.91 -1.53 6.90
CA LEU A 52 3.48 -1.83 6.86
C LEU A 52 3.19 -3.26 6.35
N ALA A 53 3.95 -3.73 5.36
CA ALA A 53 3.76 -5.07 4.78
C ALA A 53 4.18 -6.22 5.70
N ASN A 54 5.05 -5.96 6.68
CA ASN A 54 5.55 -6.94 7.65
C ASN A 54 4.89 -6.81 9.03
N ASP A 55 3.93 -5.90 9.19
CA ASP A 55 3.21 -5.73 10.46
C ASP A 55 2.34 -6.96 10.77
N ASP A 56 2.15 -7.27 12.05
CA ASP A 56 1.30 -8.38 12.49
C ASP A 56 -0.19 -8.12 12.16
N ASP A 57 -0.59 -6.85 12.06
CA ASP A 57 -1.89 -6.46 11.57
C ASP A 57 -1.97 -6.62 10.04
N PHE A 58 -2.57 -7.75 9.64
CA PHE A 58 -2.68 -8.12 8.24
C PHE A 58 -3.48 -7.13 7.38
N PHE A 59 -4.29 -6.24 7.95
CA PHE A 59 -5.00 -5.21 7.20
C PHE A 59 -4.03 -4.17 6.61
N LEU A 60 -2.90 -3.90 7.28
CA LEU A 60 -1.87 -3.00 6.76
C LEU A 60 -1.20 -3.58 5.51
N GLY A 61 -0.78 -4.84 5.57
CA GLY A 61 -0.17 -5.52 4.43
C GLY A 61 -1.14 -5.74 3.26
N GLU A 62 -2.40 -6.06 3.53
CA GLU A 62 -3.44 -6.10 2.50
C GLU A 62 -3.59 -4.75 1.79
N ALA A 63 -3.71 -3.66 2.57
CA ALA A 63 -3.89 -2.32 2.03
C ALA A 63 -2.69 -1.88 1.17
N VAL A 64 -1.46 -2.15 1.62
CA VAL A 64 -0.24 -1.93 0.81
C VAL A 64 -0.33 -2.68 -0.51
N ALA A 65 -0.62 -3.99 -0.48
CA ALA A 65 -0.70 -4.81 -1.68
C ALA A 65 -1.78 -4.32 -2.66
N MET A 66 -2.96 -3.94 -2.14
CA MET A 66 -4.05 -3.39 -2.95
C MET A 66 -3.67 -2.06 -3.62
N GLU A 67 -2.94 -1.19 -2.93
CA GLU A 67 -2.50 0.08 -3.51
C GLU A 67 -1.43 -0.12 -4.58
N ILE A 68 -0.51 -1.08 -4.39
CA ILE A 68 0.45 -1.48 -5.43
C ILE A 68 -0.27 -2.09 -6.64
N GLU A 69 -1.28 -2.93 -6.43
CA GLU A 69 -2.10 -3.51 -7.51
C GLU A 69 -2.76 -2.41 -8.37
N LYS A 70 -3.27 -1.36 -7.72
CA LYS A 70 -3.91 -0.21 -8.38
C LYS A 70 -2.91 0.70 -9.09
N ARG A 71 -1.71 0.88 -8.53
CA ARG A 71 -0.66 1.79 -9.03
C ARG A 71 0.69 1.07 -9.14
N PRO A 72 0.81 0.10 -10.07
CA PRO A 72 2.00 -0.73 -10.16
C PRO A 72 3.21 0.09 -10.64
N SER A 73 4.38 -0.18 -10.06
CA SER A 73 5.67 0.34 -10.49
C SER A 73 6.75 -0.72 -10.31
N LYS A 74 7.75 -0.74 -11.21
CA LYS A 74 8.86 -1.72 -11.16
C LYS A 74 9.62 -1.66 -9.83
N VAL A 75 9.75 -0.48 -9.23
CA VAL A 75 10.44 -0.29 -7.93
C VAL A 75 9.69 -0.91 -6.75
N LEU A 76 8.39 -1.18 -6.90
CA LEU A 76 7.54 -1.76 -5.84
C LEU A 76 7.63 -3.28 -5.79
N LEU A 77 8.31 -3.93 -6.74
CA LEU A 77 8.38 -5.39 -6.82
C LEU A 77 8.86 -6.06 -5.51
N PRO A 78 9.89 -5.55 -4.81
CA PRO A 78 10.32 -6.14 -3.54
C PRO A 78 9.22 -6.13 -2.48
N VAL A 79 8.45 -5.04 -2.37
CA VAL A 79 7.34 -4.93 -1.41
C VAL A 79 6.19 -5.84 -1.81
N ALA A 80 5.83 -5.86 -3.09
CA ALA A 80 4.79 -6.74 -3.61
C ALA A 80 5.12 -8.22 -3.37
N ALA A 81 6.40 -8.60 -3.50
CA ALA A 81 6.88 -9.95 -3.23
C ALA A 81 6.77 -10.32 -1.75
N ILE A 82 7.10 -9.40 -0.82
CA ILE A 82 6.88 -9.60 0.62
C ILE A 82 5.40 -9.89 0.90
N CYS A 83 4.49 -9.07 0.35
CA CYS A 83 3.07 -9.31 0.49
C CYS A 83 2.66 -10.67 -0.10
N ALA A 84 3.15 -11.01 -1.30
CA ALA A 84 2.80 -12.25 -2.00
C ALA A 84 3.27 -13.53 -1.27
N ASP A 85 4.40 -13.47 -0.56
CA ASP A 85 4.95 -14.59 0.21
C ASP A 85 4.34 -14.70 1.62
N HIS A 86 3.47 -13.76 2.00
CA HIS A 86 2.91 -13.72 3.34
C HIS A 86 2.01 -14.94 3.64
N ARG A 87 2.14 -15.51 4.84
CA ARG A 87 1.40 -16.72 5.27
C ARG A 87 -0.13 -16.56 5.19
N HIS A 88 -0.61 -15.35 5.45
CA HIS A 88 -2.04 -15.08 5.55
C HIS A 88 -2.63 -14.74 4.18
N PRO A 89 -3.66 -15.46 3.69
CA PRO A 89 -4.24 -15.26 2.35
C PRO A 89 -4.75 -13.85 2.08
N GLN A 90 -5.17 -13.12 3.11
CA GLN A 90 -5.63 -11.73 2.98
C GLN A 90 -4.53 -10.80 2.48
N ILE A 91 -3.26 -11.13 2.72
CA ILE A 91 -2.11 -10.36 2.20
C ILE A 91 -1.56 -11.00 0.93
N SER A 92 -1.36 -12.33 0.92
CA SER A 92 -0.72 -13.00 -0.21
C SER A 92 -1.55 -13.01 -1.48
N ILE A 93 -2.88 -13.09 -1.40
CA ILE A 93 -3.71 -13.02 -2.61
C ILE A 93 -3.61 -11.64 -3.27
N PRO A 94 -3.84 -10.50 -2.57
CA PRO A 94 -3.55 -9.18 -3.13
C PRO A 94 -2.09 -9.00 -3.55
N GLY A 95 -1.13 -9.50 -2.77
CA GLY A 95 0.30 -9.44 -3.11
C GLY A 95 0.63 -10.11 -4.45
N LEU A 96 0.07 -11.30 -4.70
CA LEU A 96 0.21 -11.99 -5.98
C LEU A 96 -0.41 -11.19 -7.14
N ARG A 97 -1.55 -10.52 -6.91
CA ARG A 97 -2.13 -9.63 -7.92
C ARG A 97 -1.25 -8.41 -8.18
N ALA A 98 -0.70 -7.79 -7.13
CA ALA A 98 0.24 -6.68 -7.23
C ALA A 98 1.50 -7.07 -8.03
N VAL A 99 2.11 -8.22 -7.74
CA VAL A 99 3.25 -8.75 -8.51
C VAL A 99 2.89 -8.92 -9.98
N ARG A 100 1.73 -9.53 -10.29
CA ARG A 100 1.26 -9.70 -11.67
C ARG A 100 1.03 -8.36 -12.38
N SER A 101 0.47 -7.36 -11.68
CA SER A 101 0.29 -6.01 -12.22
C SER A 101 1.62 -5.34 -12.55
N ILE A 102 2.64 -5.49 -11.70
CA ILE A 102 4.00 -4.98 -11.96
C ILE A 102 4.65 -5.69 -13.14
N GLN A 103 4.53 -7.02 -13.23
CA GLN A 103 5.10 -7.81 -14.32
C GLN A 103 4.51 -7.50 -15.70
N ARG A 104 3.31 -6.90 -15.76
CA ARG A 104 2.65 -6.46 -16.98
C ARG A 104 3.04 -5.05 -17.43
N LEU A 105 3.88 -4.34 -16.66
CA LEU A 105 4.38 -3.03 -17.07
C LEU A 105 5.31 -3.16 -18.29
N PRO A 106 5.26 -2.20 -19.24
CA PRO A 106 6.14 -2.18 -20.40
C PRO A 106 7.61 -2.02 -20.02
#